data_AF-A0A9E4N8C7-F1
#
_entry.id   AF-A0A9E4N8C7-F1
#
_cell.length_a   1.000
_cell.length_b   1.000
_cell.length_c   1.000
_cell.angle_alpha   90.00
_cell.angle_beta   90.00
_cell.angle_gamma   90.00
#
_symmetry.space_group_name_H-M   'P 1'
#
loop_
_entity.id
_entity.type
_entity.pdbx_description
1 polymer ?
#
loop_
_entity_poly.entity_id
_entity_poly.type
_entity_poly.pdbx_seq_one_letter_code
_entity_poly.pdbx_strand_id
1 'polypeptide(L)' 'NIAMTGELTLTGQVFPVGGIREKVIAARRTGIKELILPEDNRSDYEEVPDHIRKGLKVHFASVFEDVVPLLFR' A
#
# COMPACT_ATOMS: atom_id res chain seq x y z
N ASN A 1 -1.62 -0.95 13.46
CA ASN A 1 -2.69 -0.74 12.46
C ASN A 1 -2.06 -0.57 11.09
N ILE A 2 -2.23 -1.57 10.24
CA ILE A 2 -1.79 -1.61 8.84
C ILE A 2 -3.04 -1.50 7.97
N ALA A 3 -2.98 -0.76 6.86
CA ALA A 3 -3.92 -0.91 5.75
C ALA A 3 -3.22 -1.45 4.52
N MET A 4 -3.98 -2.13 3.66
CA MET A 4 -3.46 -2.67 2.41
C MET A 4 -4.48 -2.52 1.29
N THR A 5 -4.01 -2.47 0.05
CA THR A 5 -4.85 -2.47 -1.16
C THR A 5 -4.09 -3.18 -2.27
N GLY A 6 -4.80 -3.86 -3.16
CA GLY A 6 -4.23 -4.60 -4.28
C GLY A 6 -5.25 -5.60 -4.80
N GLU A 7 -5.13 -5.99 -6.06
CA GLU A 7 -5.87 -7.13 -6.60
C GLU A 7 -5.01 -8.39 -6.48
N LEU A 8 -5.61 -9.52 -6.10
CA LEU A 8 -4.89 -10.77 -5.87
C LEU A 8 -5.36 -11.83 -6.86
N THR A 9 -4.41 -12.45 -7.55
CA THR A 9 -4.67 -13.63 -8.38
C THR A 9 -4.62 -14.92 -7.55
N LEU A 10 -5.23 -16.00 -8.06
CA LEU A 10 -5.14 -17.32 -7.44
C LEU A 10 -3.70 -17.87 -7.37
N THR A 11 -2.81 -17.40 -8.25
CA THR A 11 -1.39 -17.76 -8.27
C THR A 11 -0.53 -16.90 -7.33
N GLY A 12 -1.14 -15.97 -6.59
CA GLY A 12 -0.46 -15.18 -5.57
C GLY A 12 0.10 -13.84 -6.06
N GLN A 13 0.02 -13.51 -7.35
CA GLN A 13 0.48 -12.21 -7.85
C GLN A 13 -0.41 -11.07 -7.38
N VAL A 14 0.21 -9.95 -6.99
CA VAL A 14 -0.45 -8.73 -6.54
C VAL A 14 -0.44 -7.71 -7.68
N PHE A 15 -1.63 -7.33 -8.14
CA PHE A 15 -1.84 -6.42 -9.25
C PHE A 15 -2.14 -4.98 -8.76
N PRO A 16 -1.80 -3.98 -9.59
CA PRO A 16 -2.05 -2.58 -9.27
C PRO A 16 -3.54 -2.27 -9.18
N VAL A 17 -3.85 -1.23 -8.42
CA VAL A 17 -5.20 -0.68 -8.29
C VAL A 17 -5.22 0.81 -8.60
N GLY A 18 -6.39 1.31 -8.99
CA GLY A 18 -6.61 2.75 -9.16
C GLY A 18 -6.80 3.49 -7.83
N GLY A 19 -6.65 4.82 -7.88
CA GLY A 19 -6.99 5.71 -6.77
C GLY A 19 -6.02 5.67 -5.59
N ILE A 20 -4.72 5.49 -5.85
CA ILE A 20 -3.68 5.42 -4.81
C ILE A 20 -3.63 6.70 -3.96
N ARG A 21 -3.72 7.86 -4.61
CA ARG A 21 -3.69 9.15 -3.91
C ARG A 21 -4.82 9.25 -2.87
N GLU A 22 -6.04 8.93 -3.25
CA GLU A 22 -7.23 8.99 -2.39
C GLU A 22 -7.11 7.98 -1.24
N LYS A 23 -6.64 6.76 -1.52
CA LYS A 23 -6.43 5.71 -0.52
C LYS A 23 -5.37 6.10 0.51
N VAL A 24 -4.27 6.71 0.09
CA VAL A 24 -3.20 7.20 0.99
C VAL A 24 -3.72 8.35 1.87
N ILE A 25 -4.49 9.29 1.29
CA ILE A 25 -5.12 10.38 2.05
C ILE A 25 -6.10 9.81 3.09
N ALA A 26 -6.92 8.83 2.71
CA ALA A 26 -7.88 8.19 3.60
C ALA A 26 -7.16 7.49 4.77
N ALA A 27 -6.12 6.72 4.49
CA ALA A 27 -5.32 6.06 5.51
C ALA A 27 -4.69 7.05 6.51
N ARG A 28 -4.15 8.17 6.03
CA ARG A 28 -3.62 9.22 6.89
C ARG A 28 -4.72 9.83 7.77
N ARG A 29 -5.88 10.14 7.21
CA ARG A 29 -7.02 10.74 7.94
C ARG A 29 -7.56 9.83 9.03
N THR A 30 -7.50 8.52 8.85
CA THR A 30 -7.92 7.52 9.85
C THR A 30 -6.81 7.17 10.85
N GLY A 31 -5.65 7.81 10.75
CA GLY A 31 -4.53 7.60 11.67
C GLY A 31 -3.72 6.33 11.42
N ILE A 32 -3.88 5.71 10.25
CA ILE A 32 -3.06 4.56 9.84
C ILE A 32 -1.65 5.05 9.51
N LYS A 33 -0.65 4.36 10.05
CA LYS A 33 0.77 4.73 9.92
C LYS A 33 1.55 3.80 9.00
N GLU A 34 0.98 2.67 8.62
CA GLU A 34 1.67 1.65 7.82
C GLU A 34 0.75 1.15 6.71
N LEU A 35 1.27 1.12 5.48
CA LEU A 35 0.55 0.76 4.26
C LEU A 35 1.29 -0.34 3.50
N ILE A 36 0.52 -1.23 2.88
CA ILE A 36 1.02 -2.20 1.89
C ILE A 36 0.33 -1.88 0.56
N LEU A 37 1.12 -1.57 -0.46
CA LEU A 37 0.66 -1.23 -1.81
C LEU A 37 1.25 -2.22 -2.84
N PRO A 38 0.63 -2.39 -4.01
CA PRO A 38 1.24 -3.15 -5.10
C PRO A 38 2.53 -2.47 -5.58
N GLU A 39 3.55 -3.24 -5.94
CA GLU A 39 4.82 -2.72 -6.48
C GLU A 39 4.60 -1.83 -7.70
N ASP A 40 3.69 -2.21 -8.59
CA ASP A 40 3.35 -1.47 -9.80
C ASP A 40 2.67 -0.11 -9.51
N ASN A 41 2.19 0.14 -8.28
CA ASN A 41 1.67 1.43 -7.85
C ASN A 41 2.72 2.34 -7.20
N ARG A 42 4.01 1.97 -7.22
CA ARG A 42 5.08 2.78 -6.61
C ARG A 42 5.16 4.19 -7.21
N SER A 43 5.08 4.31 -8.54
CA SER A 43 5.09 5.63 -9.20
C SER A 43 3.90 6.49 -8.77
N ASP A 44 2.69 5.91 -8.71
CA ASP A 44 1.49 6.63 -8.26
C ASP A 44 1.62 7.11 -6.82
N TYR A 45 2.24 6.30 -5.95
CA TYR A 45 2.54 6.69 -4.59
C TYR A 45 3.58 7.81 -4.53
N GLU A 46 4.61 7.76 -5.38
CA GLU A 46 5.66 8.77 -5.43
C GLU A 46 5.16 10.15 -5.86
N GLU A 47 4.11 10.20 -6.68
CA GLU A 47 3.39 11.42 -7.05
C GLU A 47 2.54 12.01 -5.92
N VAL A 48 2.32 11.28 -4.81
CA VAL A 48 1.57 11.81 -3.67
C VAL A 48 2.39 12.90 -2.96
N PRO A 49 1.82 14.08 -2.66
CA PRO A 49 2.53 15.15 -1.99
C PRO A 49 3.22 14.74 -0.68
N ASP A 50 4.45 15.22 -0.46
CA ASP A 50 5.29 14.86 0.70
C ASP A 50 4.59 15.03 2.05
N HIS A 51 3.82 16.11 2.21
CA HIS A 51 3.10 16.38 3.45
C HIS A 51 2.07 15.30 3.79
N ILE A 52 1.59 14.54 2.80
CA ILE A 52 0.69 13.40 2.95
C ILE A 52 1.48 12.12 3.21
N ARG A 53 2.61 11.92 2.51
CA ARG A 53 3.49 10.75 2.70
C ARG A 53 4.22 10.77 4.04
N LYS A 54 4.52 11.95 4.58
CA LYS A 54 5.31 12.13 5.80
C LYS A 54 4.72 11.38 6.99
N GLY A 55 5.50 10.47 7.58
CA GLY A 55 5.10 9.67 8.73
C GLY A 55 4.29 8.42 8.40
N LEU A 56 4.06 8.12 7.11
CA LEU A 56 3.58 6.83 6.65
C LEU A 56 4.79 5.93 6.34
N LYS A 57 4.74 4.70 6.84
CA LYS A 57 5.64 3.62 6.43
C LYS A 57 4.95 2.83 5.33
N VAL A 58 5.56 2.75 4.15
CA VAL A 58 4.99 2.03 3.02
C VAL A 58 5.84 0.83 2.68
N HIS A 59 5.18 -0.29 2.47
CA HIS A 59 5.73 -1.51 1.90
C HIS A 59 5.11 -1.74 0.54
N PHE A 60 5.90 -2.28 -0.37
CA PHE A 60 5.45 -2.66 -1.69
C PHE A 60 5.53 -4.17 -1.84
N ALA A 61 4.51 -4.76 -2.48
CA ALA A 61 4.38 -6.19 -2.66
C ALA A 61 4.12 -6.52 -4.13
N SER A 62 4.80 -7.54 -4.64
CA SER A 62 4.57 -8.10 -5.99
C SER A 62 3.85 -9.45 -5.91
N VAL A 63 4.02 -10.16 -4.80
CA VAL A 63 3.36 -11.44 -4.52
C VAL A 63 2.80 -11.46 -3.09
N PHE A 64 1.81 -12.31 -2.82
CA PHE A 64 1.14 -12.38 -1.52
C PHE A 64 2.10 -12.76 -0.39
N GLU A 65 3.14 -13.54 -0.70
CA GLU A 65 4.19 -13.94 0.23
C GLU A 65 4.94 -12.74 0.83
N ASP A 66 5.04 -11.61 0.10
CA ASP A 66 5.63 -10.36 0.61
C ASP A 66 4.80 -9.76 1.76
N VAL A 67 3.49 -10.02 1.74
CA VAL A 67 2.51 -9.48 2.69
C VAL A 67 2.51 -10.27 4.01
N VAL A 68 2.64 -11.60 3.92
CA VAL A 68 2.55 -12.52 5.07
C VAL A 68 3.41 -12.09 6.28
N PRO A 69 4.72 -11.80 6.15
CA PRO A 69 5.56 -11.41 7.29
C PRO A 69 5.25 -10.01 7.84
N LEU A 70 4.49 -9.19 7.12
CA LEU A 70 4.07 -7.86 7.54
C LEU A 70 2.80 -7.93 8.40
N LEU A 71 1.88 -8.86 8.10
CA LEU A 71 0.58 -8.97 8.77
C LEU A 71 0.57 -9.94 9.96
N PHE A 72 1.25 -11.10 9.85
CA PHE A 72 1.10 -12.20 10.81
C PHE A 72 2.27 -12.30 11.80
N ARG A 73 2.59 -11.17 12.45
CA ARG A 73 3.62 -11.11 13.50
C ARG A 73 3.09 -11.53 14.87
#